data_AF-A0A8J4YIN7-F1
#
_entry.id   AF-A0A8J4YIN7-F1
#
_cell.length_a   1.000
_cell.length_b   1.000
_cell.length_c   1.000
_cell.angle_alpha   90.00
_cell.angle_beta   90.00
_cell.angle_gamma   90.00
#
_symmetry.space_group_name_H-M   'P 1'
#
loop_
_entity.id
_entity.type
_entity.pdbx_description
1 polymer ?
#
loop_
_entity_poly.entity_id
_entity_poly.type
_entity_poly.pdbx_seq_one_letter_code
_entity_poly.pdbx_strand_id
1 'polypeptide(L)'
;MAMYALGLLVLQEEISYEKTQVKQVAYADDLKGAGKISDLKKWWALVKENGPTIGYTPNATKSILIVKPEHYENGVRLFSGSGIIVTKDGQRHLGAVIGTEEFKAKYVGEKVSEWVKEVCVLSGMAKTEPHAVYSAFTHGLQHRWSFVKRTIPGISLLLRPFGKNPSEKPSYQHCWNLIHHRDNVGSC
;
A
#
# COMPACT_ATOMS: atom_id res chain seq x y z
N MET A 1 20.47 9.83 -13.02
CA MET A 1 19.53 9.79 -11.87
C MET A 1 19.83 10.85 -10.80
N ALA A 2 21.10 11.15 -10.48
CA ALA A 2 21.43 12.20 -9.50
C ALA A 2 20.97 13.62 -9.91
N MET A 3 21.10 13.99 -11.19
CA MET A 3 20.66 15.32 -11.69
C MET A 3 19.16 15.57 -11.54
N TYR A 4 18.32 14.54 -11.70
CA TYR A 4 16.86 14.66 -11.56
C TYR A 4 16.46 14.86 -10.09
N ALA A 5 17.15 14.17 -9.18
CA ALA A 5 16.96 14.34 -7.75
C ALA A 5 17.37 15.75 -7.29
N LEU A 6 18.48 16.30 -7.81
CA LEU A 6 18.90 17.68 -7.54
C LEU A 6 17.90 18.71 -8.09
N GLY A 7 17.43 18.52 -9.32
CA GLY A 7 16.41 19.39 -9.91
C GLY A 7 15.13 19.41 -9.08
N LEU A 8 14.60 18.25 -8.69
CA LEU A 8 13.39 18.17 -7.87
C LEU A 8 13.56 18.78 -6.47
N LEU A 9 14.75 18.69 -5.89
CA LEU A 9 15.06 19.34 -4.62
C LEU A 9 15.01 20.87 -4.76
N VAL A 10 15.63 21.42 -5.80
CA VAL A 10 15.57 22.86 -6.10
C VAL A 10 14.13 23.32 -6.31
N LEU A 11 13.33 22.55 -7.06
CA LEU A 11 11.90 22.84 -7.26
C LEU A 11 11.12 22.82 -5.95
N GLN A 12 11.38 21.85 -5.06
CA GLN A 12 10.74 21.77 -3.76
C GLN A 12 11.07 22.97 -2.88
N GLU A 13 12.33 23.42 -2.87
CA GLU A 13 12.77 24.60 -2.13
C GLU A 13 12.13 25.88 -2.68
N GLU A 14 12.09 26.05 -4.00
CA GLU A 14 11.48 27.20 -4.66
C GLU A 14 9.97 27.29 -4.36
N ILE A 15 9.26 26.17 -4.44
CA ILE A 15 7.82 26.12 -4.10
C ILE A 15 7.58 26.32 -2.59
N SER A 16 8.52 25.87 -1.74
CA SER A 16 8.44 26.10 -0.29
C SER A 16 8.70 27.56 0.07
N TYR A 17 9.54 28.26 -0.71
CA TYR A 17 9.80 29.69 -0.56
C TYR A 17 8.56 30.56 -0.84
N GLU A 18 7.73 30.14 -1.80
CA GLU A 18 6.40 30.72 -2.13
C GLU A 18 5.34 30.59 -1.00
N LYS A 19 5.75 30.15 0.22
CA LYS A 19 4.92 30.00 1.43
C LYS A 19 3.68 29.14 1.26
N THR A 20 3.72 28.17 0.34
CA THR A 20 2.68 27.14 0.31
C THR A 20 2.77 26.29 1.58
N GLN A 21 1.67 26.14 2.33
CA GLN A 21 1.60 25.26 3.52
C GLN A 21 1.52 23.77 3.12
N VAL A 22 2.04 23.43 1.95
CA VAL A 22 2.00 22.09 1.37
C VAL A 22 3.28 21.36 1.75
N LYS A 23 3.12 20.20 2.39
CA LYS A 23 4.24 19.28 2.63
C LYS A 23 4.52 18.50 1.37
N GLN A 24 5.77 18.52 0.91
CA GLN A 24 6.17 17.90 -0.35
C GLN A 24 7.07 16.70 -0.10
N VAL A 25 6.95 15.67 -0.94
CA VAL A 25 7.84 14.50 -0.96
C VAL A 25 8.11 14.14 -2.42
N ALA A 26 9.36 13.84 -2.76
CA ALA A 26 9.74 13.35 -4.07
C ALA A 26 10.38 11.95 -3.95
N TYR A 27 10.10 11.09 -4.93
CA TYR A 27 10.79 9.82 -5.09
C TYR A 27 10.99 9.55 -6.58
N ALA A 28 12.25 9.56 -7.04
CA ALA A 28 12.58 9.51 -8.47
C ALA A 28 11.88 10.64 -9.25
N ASP A 29 10.91 10.34 -10.12
CA ASP A 29 10.09 11.26 -10.89
C ASP A 29 8.71 11.56 -10.24
N ASP A 30 8.35 10.82 -9.19
CA ASP A 30 7.10 11.00 -8.46
C ASP A 30 7.22 12.15 -7.44
N LEU A 31 6.63 13.30 -7.77
CA LEU A 31 6.47 14.43 -6.86
C LEU A 31 5.06 14.42 -6.24
N LYS A 32 4.99 14.63 -4.92
CA LYS A 32 3.75 14.58 -4.14
C LYS A 32 3.65 15.78 -3.22
N GLY A 33 2.45 16.31 -3.09
CA GLY A 33 2.11 17.39 -2.16
C GLY A 33 0.92 17.00 -1.29
N ALA A 34 0.97 17.36 0.00
CA ALA A 34 -0.14 17.18 0.94
C ALA A 34 -0.42 18.51 1.67
N GLY A 35 -1.67 18.96 1.64
CA GLY A 35 -2.08 20.23 2.25
C GLY A 35 -3.57 20.54 2.02
N LYS A 36 -3.98 21.79 2.27
CA LYS A 36 -5.34 22.25 1.95
C LYS A 36 -5.53 22.28 0.44
N ILE A 37 -6.74 22.02 -0.04
CA ILE A 37 -7.05 21.94 -1.49
C ILE A 37 -6.72 23.26 -2.22
N SER A 38 -6.96 24.41 -1.58
CA SER A 38 -6.59 25.72 -2.12
C SER A 38 -5.09 25.87 -2.31
N ASP A 39 -4.30 25.38 -1.36
CA ASP A 39 -2.84 25.48 -1.37
C ASP A 39 -2.25 24.46 -2.34
N LEU A 40 -2.87 23.28 -2.47
CA LEU A 40 -2.52 22.27 -3.47
C LEU A 40 -2.75 22.77 -4.90
N LYS A 41 -3.77 23.60 -5.14
CA LYS A 41 -4.01 24.19 -6.46
C LYS A 41 -2.91 25.18 -6.82
N LYS A 42 -2.50 26.04 -5.87
CA LYS A 42 -1.36 26.96 -6.05
C LYS A 42 -0.07 26.20 -6.27
N TRP A 43 0.17 25.18 -5.45
CA TRP A 43 1.30 24.28 -5.56
C TRP A 43 1.38 23.64 -6.94
N TRP A 44 0.27 23.08 -7.45
CA TRP A 44 0.24 22.48 -8.79
C TRP A 44 0.56 23.48 -9.90
N ALA A 45 0.08 24.72 -9.79
CA ALA A 45 0.40 25.77 -10.75
C ALA A 45 1.91 26.08 -10.76
N LEU A 46 2.52 26.23 -9.58
CA LEU A 46 3.96 26.46 -9.44
C LEU A 46 4.80 25.29 -9.98
N VAL A 47 4.39 24.05 -9.73
CA VAL A 47 5.06 22.86 -10.29
C VAL A 47 5.01 22.88 -11.82
N LYS A 48 3.88 23.31 -12.41
CA LYS A 48 3.72 23.38 -13.86
C LYS A 48 4.52 24.52 -14.48
N GLU A 49 4.65 25.64 -13.77
CA GLU A 49 5.37 26.84 -14.21
C GLU A 49 6.89 26.66 -14.09
N ASN A 50 7.37 26.21 -12.92
CA ASN A 50 8.80 26.13 -12.62
C ASN A 50 9.42 24.79 -13.01
N GLY A 51 8.62 23.72 -13.10
CA GLY A 51 9.10 22.39 -13.48
C GLY A 51 9.87 22.36 -14.80
N PRO A 52 9.37 22.96 -15.90
CA PRO A 52 10.06 22.94 -17.20
C PRO A 52 11.49 23.51 -17.16
N THR A 53 11.74 24.51 -16.30
CA THR A 53 13.06 25.15 -16.14
C THR A 53 14.15 24.17 -15.70
N ILE A 54 13.76 23.11 -14.99
CA ILE A 54 14.67 22.05 -14.51
C ILE A 54 14.48 20.72 -15.26
N GLY A 55 13.73 20.72 -16.37
CA GLY A 55 13.44 19.51 -17.15
C GLY A 55 12.38 18.59 -16.53
N TYR A 56 11.57 19.07 -15.59
CA TYR A 56 10.44 18.34 -15.01
C TYR A 56 9.12 18.78 -15.64
N THR A 57 8.45 17.90 -16.39
CA THR A 57 7.16 18.23 -17.00
C THR A 57 6.04 17.37 -16.38
N PRO A 58 5.23 17.92 -15.46
CA PRO A 58 4.17 17.16 -14.81
C PRO A 58 3.05 16.79 -15.80
N ASN A 59 2.64 15.52 -15.81
CA ASN A 59 1.55 15.05 -16.67
C ASN A 59 0.20 15.04 -15.94
N ALA A 60 -0.62 16.07 -16.17
CA ALA A 60 -1.92 16.23 -15.53
C ALA A 60 -2.85 15.01 -15.65
N THR A 61 -2.87 14.34 -16.81
CA THR A 61 -3.77 13.19 -17.06
C THR A 61 -3.42 11.95 -16.24
N LYS A 62 -2.17 11.85 -15.78
CA LYS A 62 -1.69 10.79 -14.89
C LYS A 62 -1.67 11.23 -13.42
N SER A 63 -1.81 12.52 -13.15
CA SER A 63 -1.86 13.06 -11.79
C SER A 63 -3.24 12.85 -11.18
N ILE A 64 -3.25 12.45 -9.92
CA ILE A 64 -4.47 12.14 -9.17
C ILE A 64 -4.50 12.96 -7.90
N LEU A 65 -5.62 13.63 -7.66
CA LEU A 65 -5.93 14.33 -6.42
C LEU A 65 -6.83 13.45 -5.56
N ILE A 66 -6.31 13.02 -4.41
CA ILE A 66 -7.07 12.27 -3.42
C ILE A 66 -7.62 13.25 -2.40
N VAL A 67 -8.94 13.27 -2.24
CA VAL A 67 -9.63 14.18 -1.32
C VAL A 67 -10.57 13.41 -0.41
N LYS A 68 -10.73 13.90 0.83
CA LYS A 68 -11.74 13.39 1.75
C LYS A 68 -13.14 13.58 1.14
N PRO A 69 -14.10 12.67 1.42
CA PRO A 69 -15.46 12.75 0.85
C PRO A 69 -16.13 14.12 1.06
N GLU A 70 -15.97 14.70 2.25
CA GLU A 70 -16.51 16.02 2.64
C GLU A 70 -15.98 17.19 1.81
N HIS A 71 -14.86 17.01 1.10
CA HIS A 71 -14.24 18.05 0.29
C HIS A 71 -14.16 17.68 -1.19
N TYR A 72 -14.81 16.59 -1.60
CA TYR A 72 -14.79 16.11 -2.98
C TYR A 72 -15.33 17.16 -3.96
N GLU A 73 -16.49 17.74 -3.67
CA GLU A 73 -17.10 18.78 -4.51
C GLU A 73 -16.20 20.01 -4.65
N ASN A 74 -15.57 20.43 -3.54
CA ASN A 74 -14.62 21.54 -3.55
C ASN A 74 -13.36 21.19 -4.37
N GLY A 75 -12.88 19.96 -4.27
CA GLY A 75 -11.77 19.44 -5.08
C GLY A 75 -12.09 19.45 -6.57
N VAL A 76 -13.25 18.91 -6.96
CA VAL A 76 -13.71 18.91 -8.37
C VAL A 76 -13.86 20.33 -8.89
N ARG A 77 -14.50 21.23 -8.11
CA ARG A 77 -14.68 22.63 -8.49
C ARG A 77 -13.36 23.37 -8.63
N LEU A 78 -12.41 23.18 -7.72
CA LEU A 78 -11.13 23.87 -7.76
C LEU A 78 -10.23 23.31 -8.86
N PHE A 79 -10.26 22.01 -9.11
CA PHE A 79 -9.39 21.38 -10.12
C PHE A 79 -10.06 21.19 -11.48
N SER A 80 -11.29 21.68 -11.68
CA SER A 80 -11.97 21.68 -12.98
C SER A 80 -11.11 22.36 -14.05
N GLY A 81 -10.92 21.72 -15.20
CA GLY A 81 -10.10 22.22 -16.31
C GLY A 81 -8.58 22.00 -16.15
N SER A 82 -8.13 21.44 -15.03
CA SER A 82 -6.69 21.15 -14.81
C SER A 82 -6.22 19.87 -15.49
N GLY A 83 -7.14 18.99 -15.89
CA GLY A 83 -6.85 17.66 -16.42
C GLY A 83 -6.51 16.59 -15.37
N ILE A 84 -6.50 16.96 -14.09
CA ILE A 84 -6.22 16.07 -12.95
C ILE A 84 -7.46 15.25 -12.61
N ILE A 85 -7.24 13.96 -12.34
CA ILE A 85 -8.31 13.05 -11.91
C ILE A 85 -8.54 13.25 -10.42
N VAL A 86 -9.77 13.64 -10.02
CA VAL A 86 -10.15 13.82 -8.62
C VAL A 86 -10.89 12.60 -8.12
N THR A 87 -10.39 11.95 -7.07
CA THR A 87 -10.95 10.72 -6.54
C THR A 87 -11.19 10.83 -5.04
N LYS A 88 -12.38 10.37 -4.60
CA LYS A 88 -12.78 10.24 -3.18
C LYS A 88 -12.32 8.93 -2.56
N ASP A 89 -12.24 7.90 -3.40
CA ASP A 89 -11.79 6.57 -3.04
C ASP A 89 -10.27 6.56 -2.93
N GLY A 90 -9.76 5.90 -1.89
CA GLY A 90 -8.33 5.80 -1.69
C GLY A 90 -7.62 5.22 -2.91
N GLN A 91 -6.49 5.79 -3.30
CA GLN A 91 -5.67 5.20 -4.35
C GLN A 91 -4.66 4.22 -3.74
N ARG A 92 -4.39 3.11 -4.45
CA ARG A 92 -3.20 2.29 -4.19
C ARG A 92 -1.96 3.15 -4.48
N HIS A 93 -1.14 3.42 -3.47
CA HIS A 93 0.12 4.10 -3.68
C HIS A 93 1.28 3.27 -3.14
N LEU A 94 2.15 2.78 -4.06
CA LEU A 94 3.38 2.04 -3.71
C LEU A 94 3.15 0.89 -2.71
N GLY A 95 2.01 0.19 -2.82
CA GLY A 95 1.63 -0.92 -1.93
C GLY A 95 0.94 -0.52 -0.63
N ALA A 96 0.95 0.77 -0.27
CA ALA A 96 0.16 1.31 0.84
C ALA A 96 -1.20 1.81 0.35
N VAL A 97 -2.25 1.54 1.13
CA VAL A 97 -3.59 2.04 0.85
C VAL A 97 -3.77 3.37 1.58
N ILE A 98 -3.87 4.45 0.82
CA ILE A 98 -4.22 5.78 1.33
C ILE A 98 -5.71 5.96 1.03
N GLY A 99 -6.59 5.84 2.03
CA GLY A 99 -8.03 5.88 1.82
C GLY A 99 -8.86 5.74 3.10
N THR A 100 -10.18 5.69 2.94
CA THR A 100 -11.15 5.41 4.02
C THR A 100 -10.93 4.01 4.62
N GLU A 101 -11.32 3.82 5.88
CA GLU A 101 -11.19 2.54 6.58
C GLU A 101 -11.93 1.39 5.86
N GLU A 102 -13.05 1.69 5.21
CA GLU A 102 -13.82 0.74 4.41
C GLU A 102 -13.02 0.23 3.19
N PHE A 103 -12.31 1.12 2.50
CA PHE A 103 -11.48 0.74 1.36
C PHE A 103 -10.25 -0.07 1.79
N LYS A 104 -9.66 0.27 2.95
CA LYS A 104 -8.61 -0.55 3.57
C LYS A 104 -9.13 -1.95 3.91
N ALA A 105 -10.30 -2.06 4.53
CA ALA A 105 -10.89 -3.34 4.91
C ALA A 105 -11.17 -4.23 3.69
N LYS A 106 -11.75 -3.66 2.63
CA LYS A 106 -11.99 -4.37 1.37
C LYS A 106 -10.69 -4.86 0.72
N TYR A 107 -9.69 -3.97 0.59
CA TYR A 107 -8.39 -4.32 0.01
C TYR A 107 -7.67 -5.42 0.79
N VAL A 108 -7.65 -5.32 2.12
CA VAL A 108 -7.05 -6.33 2.99
C VAL A 108 -7.81 -7.65 2.88
N GLY A 109 -9.14 -7.62 2.85
CA GLY A 109 -9.97 -8.81 2.65
C GLY A 109 -9.67 -9.55 1.35
N GLU A 110 -9.56 -8.81 0.24
CA GLU A 110 -9.15 -9.37 -1.06
C GLU A 110 -7.76 -10.02 -0.99
N LYS A 111 -6.79 -9.35 -0.35
CA LYS A 111 -5.42 -9.87 -0.18
C LYS A 111 -5.36 -11.12 0.70
N VAL A 112 -6.15 -11.17 1.77
CA VAL A 112 -6.24 -12.36 2.62
C VAL A 112 -6.90 -13.51 1.86
N SER A 113 -7.96 -13.25 1.10
CA SER A 113 -8.62 -14.27 0.27
C SER A 113 -7.68 -14.85 -0.79
N GLU A 114 -6.91 -14.00 -1.47
CA GLU A 114 -5.86 -14.41 -2.41
C GLU A 114 -4.81 -15.29 -1.70
N TRP A 115 -4.31 -14.84 -0.55
CA TRP A 115 -3.31 -15.56 0.23
C TRP A 115 -3.81 -16.95 0.67
N VAL A 116 -5.04 -17.06 1.17
CA VAL A 116 -5.63 -18.35 1.55
C VAL A 116 -5.71 -19.31 0.36
N LYS A 117 -6.12 -18.82 -0.82
CA LYS A 117 -6.15 -19.64 -2.05
C LYS A 117 -4.76 -20.14 -2.42
N GLU A 118 -3.76 -19.27 -2.38
CA GLU A 118 -2.36 -19.64 -2.68
C GLU A 118 -1.82 -20.68 -1.69
N VAL A 119 -2.11 -20.54 -0.39
CA VAL A 119 -1.74 -21.55 0.63
C VAL A 119 -2.44 -22.88 0.37
N CYS A 120 -3.72 -22.89 0.02
CA CYS A 120 -4.44 -24.13 -0.30
C CYS A 120 -3.85 -24.85 -1.52
N VAL A 121 -3.50 -24.11 -2.57
CA VAL A 121 -2.86 -24.68 -3.77
C VAL A 121 -1.49 -25.26 -3.42
N LEU A 122 -0.67 -24.50 -2.69
CA LEU A 122 0.64 -24.97 -2.23
C LEU A 122 0.53 -26.20 -1.35
N SER A 123 -0.47 -26.25 -0.44
CA SER A 123 -0.73 -27.43 0.40
C SER A 123 -1.10 -28.66 -0.42
N GLY A 124 -1.85 -28.51 -1.52
CA GLY A 124 -2.13 -29.59 -2.45
C GLY A 124 -0.87 -30.12 -3.13
N MET A 125 -0.02 -29.22 -3.62
CA MET A 125 1.25 -29.54 -4.29
C MET A 125 2.31 -30.10 -3.34
N ALA A 126 2.23 -29.79 -2.03
CA ALA A 126 3.19 -30.25 -1.04
C ALA A 126 3.20 -31.78 -0.91
N LYS A 127 2.11 -32.44 -1.30
CA LYS A 127 1.98 -33.90 -1.29
C LYS A 127 2.89 -34.58 -2.30
N THR A 128 3.17 -33.91 -3.42
CA THR A 128 4.00 -34.45 -4.51
C THR A 128 5.39 -33.81 -4.52
N GLU A 129 5.48 -32.50 -4.31
CA GLU A 129 6.72 -31.71 -4.46
C GLU A 129 6.99 -30.81 -3.23
N PRO A 130 7.26 -31.39 -2.05
CA PRO A 130 7.37 -30.63 -0.80
C PRO A 130 8.52 -29.61 -0.82
N HIS A 131 9.65 -29.93 -1.46
CA HIS A 131 10.80 -29.04 -1.53
C HIS A 131 10.54 -27.80 -2.41
N ALA A 132 9.87 -28.00 -3.56
CA ALA A 132 9.48 -26.91 -4.44
C ALA A 132 8.45 -26.00 -3.77
N VAL A 133 7.47 -26.58 -3.07
CA VAL A 133 6.48 -25.83 -2.30
C VAL A 133 7.10 -25.04 -1.17
N TYR A 134 8.04 -25.62 -0.43
CA TYR A 134 8.75 -24.93 0.63
C TYR A 134 9.49 -23.70 0.09
N SER A 135 10.21 -23.84 -1.03
CA SER A 135 10.89 -22.72 -1.70
C SER A 135 9.92 -21.64 -2.19
N ALA A 136 8.81 -22.03 -2.84
CA ALA A 136 7.79 -21.09 -3.31
C ALA A 136 7.12 -20.34 -2.14
N PHE A 137 6.90 -21.01 -1.02
CA PHE A 137 6.33 -20.42 0.18
C PHE A 137 7.29 -19.40 0.81
N THR A 138 8.54 -19.78 1.05
CA THR A 138 9.53 -18.91 1.72
C THR A 138 9.92 -17.73 0.85
N HIS A 139 10.27 -17.97 -0.43
CA HIS A 139 10.78 -16.93 -1.33
C HIS A 139 9.67 -16.09 -2.00
N GLY A 140 8.45 -16.62 -2.11
CA GLY A 140 7.33 -15.90 -2.71
C GLY A 140 6.33 -15.40 -1.67
N LEU A 141 5.57 -16.35 -1.12
CA LEU A 141 4.36 -16.06 -0.36
C LEU A 141 4.64 -15.31 0.96
N GLN A 142 5.66 -15.75 1.69
CA GLN A 142 6.04 -15.16 2.98
C GLN A 142 6.52 -13.71 2.83
N HIS A 143 7.29 -13.39 1.77
CA HIS A 143 7.77 -12.03 1.51
C HIS A 143 6.64 -11.10 1.07
N ARG A 144 5.76 -11.56 0.15
CA ARG A 144 4.57 -10.80 -0.25
C ARG A 144 3.70 -10.46 0.96
N TRP A 145 3.47 -11.42 1.84
CA TRP A 145 2.67 -11.20 3.04
C TRP A 145 3.34 -10.27 4.05
N SER A 146 4.65 -10.38 4.22
CA SER A 146 5.42 -9.48 5.08
C SER A 146 5.40 -8.04 4.58
N PHE A 147 5.43 -7.83 3.26
CA PHE A 147 5.29 -6.50 2.65
C PHE A 147 3.91 -5.90 2.93
N VAL A 148 2.82 -6.66 2.79
CA VAL A 148 1.45 -6.20 3.09
C VAL A 148 1.32 -5.79 4.56
N LYS A 149 1.85 -6.59 5.50
CA LYS A 149 1.82 -6.26 6.93
C LYS A 149 2.57 -4.98 7.28
N ARG A 150 3.67 -4.69 6.56
CA ARG A 150 4.48 -3.48 6.79
C ARG A 150 3.88 -2.21 6.21
N THR A 151 3.14 -2.32 5.12
CA THR A 151 2.63 -1.17 4.36
C THR A 151 1.25 -0.70 4.82
N ILE A 152 0.53 -1.51 5.60
CA ILE A 152 -0.82 -1.21 6.07
C ILE A 152 -0.83 -1.16 7.61
N PRO A 153 -0.79 0.05 8.21
CA PRO A 153 -0.90 0.20 9.66
C PRO A 153 -2.30 -0.23 10.15
N GLY A 154 -2.38 -0.87 11.32
CA GLY A 154 -3.65 -1.28 11.94
C GLY A 154 -4.27 -2.57 11.40
N ILE A 155 -3.56 -3.32 10.55
CA ILE A 155 -4.09 -4.54 9.91
C ILE A 155 -4.43 -5.68 10.90
N SER A 156 -3.83 -5.68 12.09
CA SER A 156 -3.94 -6.76 13.08
C SER A 156 -5.38 -7.14 13.45
N LEU A 157 -6.32 -6.18 13.45
CA LEU A 157 -7.72 -6.43 13.75
C LEU A 157 -8.44 -7.21 12.64
N LEU A 158 -8.01 -7.02 11.39
CA LEU A 158 -8.54 -7.68 10.18
C LEU A 158 -7.91 -9.04 9.92
N LEU A 159 -6.80 -9.37 10.60
CA LEU A 159 -6.10 -10.64 10.50
C LEU A 159 -6.57 -11.69 11.53
N ARG A 160 -7.64 -11.39 12.29
CA ARG A 160 -8.22 -12.40 13.17
C ARG A 160 -8.71 -13.58 12.33
N PRO A 161 -8.51 -14.83 12.81
CA PRO A 161 -9.01 -16.00 12.10
C PRO A 161 -10.51 -15.85 11.85
N PHE A 162 -10.94 -16.01 10.60
CA PHE A 162 -12.31 -15.85 10.09
C PHE A 162 -13.36 -16.82 10.68
N GLY A 163 -13.08 -17.46 11.83
CA GLY A 163 -13.89 -18.53 12.42
C GLY A 163 -14.30 -18.29 13.87
N LYS A 164 -14.44 -17.05 14.33
CA LYS A 164 -15.03 -16.75 15.65
C LYS A 164 -16.25 -15.87 15.52
N ASN A 165 -17.37 -16.47 15.11
CA ASN A 165 -18.66 -16.01 15.61
C ASN A 165 -18.64 -16.16 17.15
N PRO A 166 -19.07 -15.17 17.93
CA PRO A 166 -19.02 -15.21 19.40
C PRO A 166 -19.92 -16.28 20.05
N SER A 167 -20.61 -17.12 19.29
CA SER A 167 -21.60 -18.09 19.78
C SER A 167 -21.18 -19.57 19.71
N GLU A 168 -20.00 -19.93 19.20
CA GLU A 168 -19.61 -21.34 19.09
C GLU A 168 -18.36 -21.66 19.94
N LYS A 169 -18.56 -22.58 20.90
CA LYS A 169 -17.49 -23.14 21.74
C LYS A 169 -16.52 -23.92 20.85
N PRO A 170 -15.20 -23.84 21.09
CA PRO A 170 -14.24 -24.49 20.22
C PRO A 170 -14.17 -26.00 20.53
N SER A 171 -14.60 -26.81 19.56
CA SER A 171 -14.22 -28.21 19.46
C SER A 171 -12.79 -28.28 18.90
N TYR A 172 -11.80 -28.14 19.79
CA TYR A 172 -10.41 -28.48 19.46
C TYR A 172 -10.23 -29.98 19.69
N GLN A 173 -10.41 -30.80 18.66
CA GLN A 173 -10.11 -32.23 18.80
C GLN A 173 -9.41 -32.90 17.62
N HIS A 174 -8.98 -32.21 16.55
CA HIS A 174 -8.50 -32.96 15.36
C HIS A 174 -7.24 -32.50 14.61
N CYS A 175 -6.44 -31.53 15.09
CA CYS A 175 -5.19 -31.19 14.38
C CYS A 175 -3.92 -31.03 15.24
N TRP A 176 -3.86 -31.58 16.45
CA TRP A 176 -2.65 -31.53 17.29
C TRP A 176 -2.24 -32.88 17.89
N ASN A 177 -2.31 -33.96 17.11
CA ASN A 177 -1.64 -35.21 17.47
C ASN A 177 -0.33 -35.35 16.68
N LEU A 178 0.73 -34.74 17.20
CA LEU A 178 2.11 -35.17 17.00
C LEU A 178 2.84 -34.97 18.33
N ILE A 179 2.59 -35.92 19.23
CA ILE A 179 3.42 -36.20 20.40
C ILE A 179 4.69 -36.88 19.90
N HIS A 180 5.85 -36.28 20.08
CA HIS A 180 7.12 -37.01 20.02
C HIS A 180 7.58 -37.30 21.45
N HIS A 181 7.51 -38.58 21.84
CA HIS A 181 8.21 -39.11 23.01
C HIS A 181 9.55 -39.72 22.54
N ARG A 182 10.56 -39.56 23.40
CA ARG A 182 11.97 -39.98 23.33
C ARG A 182 12.17 -41.46 23.03
N ASP A 183 13.33 -41.79 22.44
CA ASP A 183 14.22 -42.82 22.99
C ASP A 183 15.70 -42.59 22.64
N ASN A 184 16.55 -43.05 23.56
CA ASN A 184 17.98 -42.84 23.70
C ASN A 184 18.66 -44.22 23.64
N VAL A 185 19.42 -44.53 22.60
CA VAL A 185 20.35 -45.69 22.48
C VAL A 185 21.31 -45.29 21.33
N GLY A 186 22.63 -45.37 21.34
CA GLY A 186 23.64 -46.14 22.05
C GLY A 186 24.75 -46.41 21.03
N SER A 187 26.00 -46.42 21.47
CA SER A 187 27.22 -46.55 20.64
C SER A 187 27.20 -47.66 19.58
N CYS A 188 27.87 -47.39 18.46
CA CYS A 188 28.91 -48.24 17.88
C CYS A 188 29.92 -47.34 17.15
#